data_AF-A0A0Q4FJ87-F1
#
_entry.id   AF-A0A0Q4FJ87-F1
#
_cell.length_a   1.000
_cell.length_b   1.000
_cell.length_c   1.000
_cell.angle_alpha   90.00
_cell.angle_beta   90.00
_cell.angle_gamma   90.00
#
_symmetry.space_group_name_H-M   'P 1'
#
loop_
_entity.id
_entity.type
_entity.pdbx_description
1 polymer ?
#
loop_
_entity_poly.entity_id
_entity_poly.type
_entity_poly.pdbx_seq_one_letter_code
_entity_poly.pdbx_strand_id
1 'polypeptide(L)'
;MVRLLLADIQEIVPLLFKQRQPLSEGSIRLLSSLMRRWLVDGDLKKLLAPLRTDATFVVQGNAAAVEYQARTGAYRYLLTGGIMLDGRPIRFIGDSPLEPHEVDRSFMTEARATLPLKRFLSQPRLLCDGQWFTTADILRFVANKLGGNHVDFDRTGQWASLDKANRYMAFGGPALAEPPDGSEIYLRVAPSSEEVLGGTHLETVAAAASFVQLSIDGVQLCTVKSERSLVARLRDLLKKRPGATMVERSGSASEE
;
A
#
# COMPACT_ATOMS: atom_id res chain seq x y z
N MET A 1 -3.48 7.06 27.37
CA MET A 1 -3.73 6.72 25.94
C MET A 1 -3.47 7.88 25.00
N VAL A 2 -3.99 9.10 25.21
CA VAL A 2 -3.72 10.26 24.31
C VAL A 2 -2.22 10.53 24.12
N ARG A 3 -1.45 10.60 25.21
CA ARG A 3 0.03 10.79 25.14
C ARG A 3 0.73 9.69 24.33
N LEU A 4 0.23 8.45 24.44
CA LEU A 4 0.76 7.31 23.69
C LEU A 4 0.46 7.47 22.20
N LEU A 5 -0.78 7.83 21.83
CA LEU A 5 -1.14 8.11 20.43
C LEU A 5 -0.24 9.18 19.82
N LEU A 6 0.00 10.28 20.54
CA LEU A 6 0.86 11.36 20.06
C LEU A 6 2.31 10.90 19.89
N ALA A 7 2.85 10.13 20.84
CA ALA A 7 4.19 9.58 20.74
C ALA A 7 4.32 8.62 19.54
N ASP A 8 3.34 7.74 19.33
CA ASP A 8 3.36 6.83 18.19
C ASP A 8 3.23 7.59 16.85
N ILE A 9 2.40 8.63 16.77
CA ILE A 9 2.30 9.48 15.57
C ILE A 9 3.66 10.15 15.29
N GLN A 10 4.32 10.67 16.32
CA GLN A 10 5.66 11.27 16.22
C GLN A 10 6.69 10.26 15.73
N GLU A 11 6.55 8.98 16.07
CA GLU A 11 7.42 7.90 15.60
C GLU A 11 7.09 7.46 14.16
N ILE A 12 5.81 7.44 13.76
CA ILE A 12 5.36 7.04 12.43
C ILE A 12 5.79 8.05 11.35
N VAL A 13 5.64 9.36 11.62
CA VAL A 13 5.92 10.44 10.66
C VAL A 13 7.32 10.31 10.00
N PRO A 14 8.43 10.21 10.75
CA PRO A 14 9.75 10.09 10.14
C PRO A 14 9.95 8.78 9.38
N LEU A 15 9.17 7.72 9.65
CA LEU A 15 9.22 6.46 8.91
C LEU A 15 8.55 6.58 7.54
N LEU A 16 7.44 7.33 7.45
CA LEU A 16 6.68 7.52 6.22
C LEU A 16 7.30 8.55 5.28
N PHE A 17 7.92 9.59 5.84
CA PHE A 17 8.41 10.74 5.08
C PHE A 17 9.94 10.81 4.99
N LYS A 18 10.59 9.65 4.86
CA LYS A 18 12.04 9.58 4.62
C LYS A 18 12.36 10.15 3.23
N GLN A 19 13.08 11.25 3.18
CA GLN A 19 13.53 11.80 1.90
C GLN A 19 14.68 10.96 1.35
N ARG A 20 14.49 10.36 0.17
CA ARG A 20 15.54 9.66 -0.62
C ARG A 20 16.19 8.46 0.08
N GLN A 21 15.55 7.92 1.11
CA GLN A 21 15.98 6.65 1.72
C GLN A 21 14.95 5.58 1.44
N PRO A 22 15.36 4.33 1.20
CA PRO A 22 14.43 3.24 1.04
C PRO A 22 13.67 3.00 2.35
N LEU A 23 12.43 2.52 2.22
CA LEU A 23 11.72 1.97 3.36
C LEU A 23 12.39 0.66 3.76
N SER A 24 12.67 0.51 5.05
CA SER A 24 13.23 -0.74 5.58
C SER A 24 12.15 -1.69 6.12
N GLU A 25 12.40 -2.99 6.14
CA GLU A 25 11.56 -4.03 6.72
C GLU A 25 11.40 -3.75 8.20
N GLY A 26 12.48 -3.32 8.88
CA GLY A 26 12.40 -2.83 10.26
C GLY A 26 11.42 -1.68 10.44
N SER A 27 11.36 -0.73 9.49
CA SER A 27 10.38 0.36 9.50
C SER A 27 8.95 -0.20 9.33
N ILE A 28 8.75 -1.14 8.41
CA ILE A 28 7.44 -1.76 8.14
C ILE A 28 6.99 -2.62 9.32
N ARG A 29 7.90 -3.34 9.98
CA ARG A 29 7.64 -4.11 11.20
C ARG A 29 7.06 -3.21 12.29
N LEU A 30 7.70 -2.08 12.54
CA LEU A 30 7.24 -1.10 13.52
C LEU A 30 5.87 -0.51 13.12
N LEU A 31 5.73 -0.05 11.87
CA LEU A 31 4.46 0.49 11.35
C LEU A 31 3.32 -0.52 11.47
N SER A 32 3.52 -1.76 11.03
CA SER A 32 2.50 -2.81 11.06
C SER A 32 2.03 -3.12 12.48
N SER A 33 2.96 -3.15 13.44
CA SER A 33 2.66 -3.37 14.86
C SER A 33 1.79 -2.25 15.43
N LEU A 34 2.15 -0.99 15.16
CA LEU A 34 1.39 0.19 15.57
C LEU A 34 0.00 0.24 14.91
N MET A 35 -0.06 -0.03 13.60
CA MET A 35 -1.32 -0.02 12.85
C MET A 35 -2.27 -1.10 13.32
N ARG A 36 -1.77 -2.32 13.58
CA ARG A 36 -2.59 -3.38 14.15
C ARG A 36 -3.15 -2.96 15.51
N ARG A 37 -2.31 -2.48 16.42
CA ARG A 37 -2.76 -2.07 17.77
C ARG A 37 -3.85 -1.00 17.70
N TRP A 38 -3.58 0.10 16.99
CA TRP A 38 -4.49 1.24 16.94
C TRP A 38 -5.76 0.97 16.15
N LEU A 39 -5.63 0.36 14.97
CA LEU A 39 -6.74 0.23 14.03
C LEU A 39 -7.49 -1.09 14.23
N VAL A 40 -6.77 -2.20 14.35
CA VAL A 40 -7.36 -3.55 14.33
C VAL A 40 -7.74 -4.03 15.73
N ASP A 41 -6.85 -3.89 16.72
CA ASP A 41 -7.06 -4.36 18.09
C ASP A 41 -7.93 -3.37 18.91
N GLY A 42 -8.31 -2.26 18.28
CA GLY A 42 -9.35 -1.35 18.76
C GLY A 42 -8.88 -0.29 19.75
N ASP A 43 -7.57 -0.06 19.90
CA ASP A 43 -7.08 0.96 20.84
C ASP A 43 -7.53 2.37 20.46
N LEU A 44 -7.68 2.68 19.16
CA LEU A 44 -8.24 3.95 18.74
C LEU A 44 -9.70 4.06 19.18
N LYS A 45 -10.50 3.01 18.99
CA LYS A 45 -11.90 2.98 19.43
C LYS A 45 -12.02 3.13 20.95
N LYS A 46 -11.17 2.45 21.73
CA LYS A 46 -11.13 2.58 23.20
C LYS A 46 -10.78 4.00 23.62
N LEU A 47 -9.84 4.65 22.93
CA LEU A 47 -9.45 6.03 23.20
C LEU A 47 -10.61 7.00 22.95
N LEU A 48 -11.37 6.81 21.88
CA LEU A 48 -12.43 7.74 21.46
C LEU A 48 -13.78 7.48 22.16
N ALA A 49 -14.02 6.27 22.67
CA ALA A 49 -15.28 5.91 23.30
C ALA A 49 -15.72 6.85 24.45
N PRO A 50 -14.85 7.28 25.39
CA PRO A 50 -15.21 8.25 26.42
C PRO A 50 -15.60 9.62 25.86
N LEU A 51 -15.06 9.99 24.68
CA LEU A 51 -15.31 11.26 24.01
C LEU A 51 -16.58 11.24 23.13
N ARG A 52 -17.22 10.06 22.97
CA ARG A 52 -18.39 9.86 22.08
C ARG A 52 -18.18 10.40 20.66
N THR A 53 -16.95 10.28 20.17
CA THR A 53 -16.55 10.71 18.83
C THR A 53 -15.99 9.53 18.05
N ASP A 54 -15.90 9.70 16.73
CA ASP A 54 -15.35 8.71 15.81
C ASP A 54 -14.17 9.29 15.02
N ALA A 55 -13.24 8.41 14.66
CA ALA A 55 -12.17 8.74 13.72
C ALA A 55 -12.64 8.51 12.28
N THR A 56 -12.24 9.43 11.41
CA THR A 56 -12.41 9.33 9.96
C THR A 56 -11.07 9.39 9.25
N PHE A 57 -10.99 8.67 8.13
CA PHE A 57 -9.76 8.48 7.36
C PHE A 57 -9.97 9.04 5.97
N VAL A 58 -9.03 9.87 5.51
CA VAL A 58 -9.02 10.34 4.13
C VAL A 58 -8.19 9.36 3.31
N VAL A 59 -8.85 8.68 2.37
CA VAL A 59 -8.23 7.67 1.51
C VAL A 59 -8.51 7.95 0.04
N GLN A 60 -7.73 7.33 -0.83
CA GLN A 60 -8.07 7.24 -2.24
C GLN A 60 -9.26 6.28 -2.41
N GLY A 61 -10.34 6.74 -3.06
CA GLY A 61 -11.46 5.89 -3.41
C GLY A 61 -11.03 4.76 -4.34
N ASN A 62 -11.63 3.59 -4.16
CA ASN A 62 -11.36 2.39 -4.97
C ASN A 62 -12.62 1.60 -5.34
N ALA A 63 -13.82 2.16 -5.09
CA ALA A 63 -15.07 1.44 -5.32
C ALA A 63 -15.25 1.11 -6.82
N ALA A 64 -14.88 2.05 -7.70
CA ALA A 64 -15.00 1.85 -9.14
C ALA A 64 -14.05 0.77 -9.65
N ALA A 65 -12.84 0.68 -9.09
CA ALA A 65 -11.88 -0.38 -9.44
C ALA A 65 -12.38 -1.77 -9.02
N VAL A 66 -12.98 -1.86 -7.84
CA VAL A 66 -13.55 -3.12 -7.30
C VAL A 66 -14.73 -3.56 -8.14
N GLU A 67 -15.64 -2.64 -8.48
CA GLU A 67 -16.79 -2.93 -9.35
C GLU A 67 -16.35 -3.35 -10.76
N TYR A 68 -15.39 -2.63 -11.34
CA TYR A 68 -14.82 -2.97 -12.64
C TYR A 68 -14.23 -4.38 -12.64
N GLN A 69 -13.43 -4.72 -11.63
CA GLN A 69 -12.88 -6.06 -11.48
C GLN A 69 -13.98 -7.11 -11.34
N ALA A 70 -15.00 -6.87 -10.51
CA ALA A 70 -16.09 -7.81 -10.30
C ALA A 70 -16.86 -8.10 -11.59
N ARG A 71 -17.02 -7.09 -12.45
CA ARG A 71 -17.71 -7.21 -13.74
C ARG A 71 -16.87 -7.89 -14.81
N THR A 72 -15.58 -7.60 -14.87
CA THR A 72 -14.73 -7.93 -16.03
C THR A 72 -13.71 -9.03 -15.77
N GLY A 73 -13.34 -9.28 -14.52
CA GLY A 73 -12.23 -10.18 -14.19
C GLY A 73 -10.88 -9.72 -14.77
N ALA A 74 -10.74 -8.43 -15.11
CA ALA A 74 -9.62 -7.93 -15.91
C ALA A 74 -8.24 -8.05 -15.24
N TYR A 75 -8.15 -8.26 -13.94
CA TYR A 75 -6.88 -8.34 -13.21
C TYR A 75 -6.69 -9.70 -12.55
N ARG A 76 -5.48 -10.26 -12.69
CA ARG A 76 -4.99 -11.37 -11.84
C ARG A 76 -4.52 -10.86 -10.49
N TYR A 77 -3.94 -9.66 -10.50
CA TYR A 77 -3.44 -8.95 -9.34
C TYR A 77 -3.84 -7.49 -9.41
N LEU A 78 -4.36 -6.93 -8.32
CA LEU A 78 -4.68 -5.50 -8.24
C LEU A 78 -4.51 -4.97 -6.81
N LEU A 79 -3.55 -4.06 -6.62
CA LEU A 79 -3.35 -3.29 -5.41
C LEU A 79 -3.97 -1.90 -5.57
N THR A 80 -5.01 -1.62 -4.80
CA THR A 80 -5.76 -0.35 -4.79
C THR A 80 -5.25 0.55 -3.66
N GLY A 81 -3.95 0.89 -3.68
CA GLY A 81 -3.22 1.30 -2.48
C GLY A 81 -3.03 2.81 -2.23
N GLY A 82 -3.14 3.68 -3.24
CA GLY A 82 -3.01 5.13 -3.06
C GLY A 82 -1.77 5.59 -2.26
N ILE A 83 -0.57 5.13 -2.59
CA ILE A 83 0.67 5.64 -1.95
C ILE A 83 1.18 6.90 -2.67
N MET A 84 1.88 7.77 -1.96
CA MET A 84 2.64 8.85 -2.59
C MET A 84 4.08 8.38 -2.81
N LEU A 85 4.51 8.26 -4.07
CA LEU A 85 5.90 7.98 -4.43
C LEU A 85 6.48 9.22 -5.12
N ASP A 86 7.54 9.80 -4.56
CA ASP A 86 8.18 11.03 -5.08
C ASP A 86 7.20 12.19 -5.35
N GLY A 87 6.20 12.35 -4.48
CA GLY A 87 5.18 13.39 -4.63
C GLY A 87 4.14 13.10 -5.73
N ARG A 88 4.15 11.90 -6.31
CA ARG A 88 3.15 11.43 -7.27
C ARG A 88 2.28 10.35 -6.64
N PRO A 89 0.94 10.44 -6.75
CA PRO A 89 0.06 9.40 -6.24
C PRO A 89 0.14 8.16 -7.16
N ILE A 90 0.57 7.03 -6.61
CA ILE A 90 0.35 5.72 -7.21
C ILE A 90 -0.99 5.22 -6.71
N ARG A 91 -2.00 5.32 -7.56
CA ARG A 91 -3.39 4.98 -7.20
C ARG A 91 -3.63 3.47 -7.23
N PHE A 92 -3.12 2.83 -8.29
CA PHE A 92 -3.31 1.40 -8.56
C PHE A 92 -2.01 0.81 -9.08
N ILE A 93 -1.73 -0.43 -8.70
CA ILE A 93 -0.69 -1.27 -9.29
C ILE A 93 -1.37 -2.60 -9.61
N GLY A 94 -1.28 -3.08 -10.84
CA GLY A 94 -1.99 -4.28 -11.23
C GLY A 94 -1.33 -5.02 -12.37
N ASP A 95 -1.68 -6.30 -12.47
CA ASP A 95 -1.32 -7.20 -13.55
C ASP A 95 -2.60 -7.73 -14.20
N SER A 96 -2.69 -7.52 -15.50
CA SER A 96 -3.84 -7.86 -16.33
C SER A 96 -3.37 -8.75 -17.48
N PRO A 97 -4.08 -9.84 -17.78
CA PRO A 97 -3.81 -10.64 -18.97
C PRO A 97 -4.38 -9.99 -20.25
N LEU A 98 -5.13 -8.88 -20.12
CA LEU A 98 -5.67 -8.13 -21.24
C LEU A 98 -4.61 -7.17 -21.78
N GLU A 99 -4.73 -6.82 -23.06
CA GLU A 99 -3.87 -5.82 -23.67
C GLU A 99 -4.09 -4.43 -23.03
N PRO A 100 -3.06 -3.57 -22.94
CA PRO A 100 -3.17 -2.29 -22.24
C PRO A 100 -4.31 -1.38 -22.70
N HIS A 101 -4.76 -1.51 -23.96
CA HIS A 101 -5.83 -0.74 -24.57
C HIS A 101 -7.23 -1.30 -24.31
N GLU A 102 -7.33 -2.57 -23.88
CA GLU A 102 -8.59 -3.23 -23.53
C GLU A 102 -9.00 -2.96 -22.08
N VAL A 103 -8.03 -2.56 -21.24
CA VAL A 103 -8.28 -2.21 -19.84
C VAL A 103 -8.85 -0.80 -19.74
N ASP A 104 -10.12 -0.67 -19.32
CA ASP A 104 -10.69 0.63 -18.99
C ASP A 104 -10.02 1.20 -17.74
N ARG A 105 -9.34 2.33 -17.89
CA ARG A 105 -8.64 3.03 -16.80
C ARG A 105 -9.41 4.22 -16.25
N SER A 106 -10.67 4.40 -16.64
CA SER A 106 -11.52 5.51 -16.18
C SER A 106 -11.69 5.54 -14.66
N PHE A 107 -11.71 4.38 -14.01
CA PHE A 107 -11.76 4.28 -12.54
C PHE A 107 -10.51 4.83 -11.84
N MET A 108 -9.38 5.01 -12.57
CA MET A 108 -8.16 5.56 -11.98
C MET A 108 -8.32 7.02 -11.52
N THR A 109 -9.36 7.73 -11.98
CA THR A 109 -9.63 9.12 -11.59
C THR A 109 -10.52 9.28 -10.37
N GLU A 110 -10.85 8.20 -9.64
CA GLU A 110 -11.72 8.27 -8.47
C GLU A 110 -11.26 9.35 -7.47
N ALA A 111 -12.21 10.01 -6.82
CA ALA A 111 -11.92 11.06 -5.85
C ALA A 111 -11.40 10.47 -4.54
N ARG A 112 -10.85 11.34 -3.68
CA ARG A 112 -10.62 10.96 -2.29
C ARG A 112 -11.95 10.77 -1.57
N ALA A 113 -12.01 9.81 -0.67
CA ALA A 113 -13.15 9.53 0.18
C ALA A 113 -12.77 9.67 1.65
N THR A 114 -13.71 10.13 2.47
CA THR A 114 -13.60 10.14 3.92
C THR A 114 -14.40 8.99 4.50
N LEU A 115 -13.74 8.07 5.20
CA LEU A 115 -14.35 6.82 5.68
C LEU A 115 -14.26 6.70 7.20
N PRO A 116 -15.31 6.20 7.88
CA PRO A 116 -15.20 5.79 9.28
C PRO A 116 -14.30 4.55 9.40
N LEU A 117 -13.69 4.34 10.58
CA LEU A 117 -12.75 3.24 10.85
C LEU A 117 -13.24 1.87 10.34
N LYS A 118 -14.50 1.51 10.60
CA LYS A 118 -15.07 0.24 10.16
C LYS A 118 -15.05 0.08 8.63
N ARG A 119 -15.40 1.14 7.89
CA ARG A 119 -15.40 1.13 6.42
C ARG A 119 -13.99 1.13 5.87
N PHE A 120 -13.08 1.91 6.48
CA PHE A 120 -11.67 1.92 6.14
C PHE A 120 -11.05 0.51 6.24
N LEU A 121 -11.24 -0.17 7.38
CA LEU A 121 -10.69 -1.51 7.61
C LEU A 121 -11.26 -2.59 6.70
N SER A 122 -12.50 -2.42 6.21
CA SER A 122 -13.18 -3.37 5.33
C SER A 122 -13.00 -3.05 3.85
N GLN A 123 -12.24 -2.02 3.49
CA GLN A 123 -11.95 -1.75 2.08
C GLN A 123 -11.19 -2.94 1.49
N PRO A 124 -11.62 -3.48 0.33
CA PRO A 124 -10.81 -4.42 -0.43
C PRO A 124 -9.60 -3.67 -1.00
N ARG A 125 -8.38 -4.12 -0.72
CA ARG A 125 -7.15 -3.39 -1.08
C ARG A 125 -6.27 -4.15 -2.03
N LEU A 126 -6.20 -5.46 -1.85
CA LEU A 126 -5.36 -6.34 -2.65
C LEU A 126 -6.22 -7.46 -3.25
N LEU A 127 -6.24 -7.58 -4.56
CA LEU A 127 -6.75 -8.72 -5.28
C LEU A 127 -5.58 -9.61 -5.70
N CYS A 128 -5.71 -10.91 -5.53
CA CYS A 128 -4.85 -11.91 -6.17
C CYS A 128 -5.68 -13.17 -6.43
N ASP A 129 -5.58 -13.74 -7.64
CA ASP A 129 -6.26 -14.99 -8.03
C ASP A 129 -7.77 -14.97 -7.72
N GLY A 130 -8.45 -13.85 -8.02
CA GLY A 130 -9.89 -13.69 -7.80
C GLY A 130 -10.30 -13.43 -6.35
N GLN A 131 -9.36 -13.46 -5.40
CA GLN A 131 -9.64 -13.20 -3.99
C GLN A 131 -9.23 -11.78 -3.58
N TRP A 132 -10.15 -11.05 -2.95
CA TRP A 132 -9.88 -9.77 -2.32
C TRP A 132 -9.46 -9.93 -0.86
N PHE A 133 -8.47 -9.13 -0.46
CA PHE A 133 -8.01 -8.98 0.91
C PHE A 133 -8.24 -7.55 1.36
N THR A 134 -8.75 -7.41 2.58
CA THR A 134 -9.09 -6.10 3.14
C THR A 134 -7.89 -5.42 3.79
N THR A 135 -7.99 -4.13 4.08
CA THR A 135 -7.00 -3.41 4.90
C THR A 135 -6.75 -4.14 6.23
N ALA A 136 -7.80 -4.62 6.92
CA ALA A 136 -7.66 -5.34 8.17
C ALA A 136 -6.89 -6.66 8.03
N ASP A 137 -7.16 -7.43 6.97
CA ASP A 137 -6.47 -8.70 6.72
C ASP A 137 -4.97 -8.46 6.52
N ILE A 138 -4.64 -7.46 5.71
CA ILE A 138 -3.27 -7.08 5.40
C ILE A 138 -2.52 -6.61 6.65
N LEU A 139 -3.10 -5.72 7.44
CA LEU A 139 -2.44 -5.22 8.66
C LEU A 139 -2.17 -6.34 9.67
N ARG A 140 -3.11 -7.28 9.83
CA ARG A 140 -2.91 -8.46 10.68
C ARG A 140 -1.83 -9.37 10.13
N PHE A 141 -1.84 -9.62 8.82
CA PHE A 141 -0.86 -10.46 8.14
C PHE A 141 0.56 -9.96 8.38
N VAL A 142 0.82 -8.68 8.05
CA VAL A 142 2.16 -8.10 8.11
C VAL A 142 2.65 -8.03 9.56
N ALA A 143 1.80 -7.60 10.49
CA ALA A 143 2.17 -7.52 11.90
C ALA A 143 2.51 -8.91 12.49
N ASN A 144 1.76 -9.94 12.13
CA ASN A 144 2.06 -11.32 12.55
C ASN A 144 3.33 -11.86 11.90
N LYS A 145 3.50 -11.64 10.59
CA LYS A 145 4.64 -12.15 9.82
C LYS A 145 5.95 -11.51 10.27
N LEU A 146 5.98 -10.18 10.39
CA LEU A 146 7.18 -9.45 10.78
C LEU A 146 7.41 -9.44 12.28
N GLY A 147 6.39 -9.62 13.11
CA GLY A 147 6.52 -9.62 14.57
C GLY A 147 7.28 -10.82 15.16
N GLY A 148 7.75 -11.76 14.33
CA GLY A 148 8.46 -12.95 14.80
C GLY A 148 7.57 -13.94 15.58
N ASN A 149 6.26 -13.70 15.64
CA ASN A 149 5.27 -14.73 15.96
C ASN A 149 5.23 -15.69 14.76
N HIS A 150 6.29 -16.51 14.67
CA HIS A 150 6.48 -17.49 13.64
C HIS A 150 5.28 -18.41 13.61
N VAL A 151 4.57 -18.33 12.48
CA VAL A 151 4.23 -19.50 11.68
C VAL A 151 3.56 -20.63 12.47
N ASP A 152 2.24 -20.53 12.64
CA ASP A 152 1.44 -21.73 12.44
C ASP A 152 1.73 -22.20 11.00
N PHE A 153 2.51 -23.27 10.85
CA PHE A 153 2.79 -23.92 9.57
C PHE A 153 1.50 -24.52 8.96
N ASP A 154 0.43 -24.61 9.76
CA ASP A 154 -0.94 -24.99 9.38
C ASP A 154 -1.84 -23.78 9.08
N ARG A 155 -1.29 -22.68 8.56
CA ARG A 155 -2.10 -21.55 8.06
C ARG A 155 -2.87 -21.95 6.80
N THR A 156 -3.88 -22.79 6.97
CA THR A 156 -4.80 -23.21 5.92
C THR A 156 -5.65 -22.03 5.44
N GLY A 157 -5.93 -22.00 4.13
CA GLY A 157 -6.85 -21.05 3.51
C GLY A 157 -6.30 -19.64 3.26
N GLN A 158 -6.84 -18.65 3.96
CA GLN A 158 -6.72 -17.22 3.62
C GLN A 158 -5.31 -16.66 3.79
N TRP A 159 -4.56 -17.09 4.81
CA TRP A 159 -3.21 -16.55 5.07
C TRP A 159 -2.17 -17.04 4.06
N ALA A 160 -2.25 -18.30 3.64
CA ALA A 160 -1.41 -18.82 2.57
C ALA A 160 -1.68 -18.07 1.25
N SER A 161 -2.95 -17.80 0.96
CA SER A 161 -3.37 -17.02 -0.21
C SER A 161 -2.86 -15.57 -0.15
N LEU A 162 -2.89 -14.94 1.03
CA LEU A 162 -2.35 -13.58 1.22
C LEU A 162 -0.81 -13.55 1.18
N ASP A 163 -0.14 -14.60 1.65
CA ASP A 163 1.32 -14.72 1.50
C ASP A 163 1.73 -14.89 0.04
N LYS A 164 1.00 -15.73 -0.71
CA LYS A 164 1.15 -15.84 -2.17
C LYS A 164 0.93 -14.49 -2.85
N ALA A 165 -0.17 -13.81 -2.52
CA ALA A 165 -0.46 -12.48 -3.05
C ALA A 165 0.65 -11.47 -2.71
N ASN A 166 1.22 -11.52 -1.51
CA ASN A 166 2.32 -10.65 -1.14
C ASN A 166 3.60 -10.90 -1.96
N ARG A 167 3.87 -12.17 -2.32
CA ARG A 167 5.04 -12.55 -3.12
C ARG A 167 4.83 -12.33 -4.63
N TYR A 168 3.58 -12.39 -5.11
CA TYR A 168 3.23 -12.26 -6.53
C TYR A 168 3.90 -11.06 -7.18
N MET A 169 3.74 -9.88 -6.56
CA MET A 169 4.38 -8.65 -7.00
C MET A 169 5.33 -8.13 -5.93
N ALA A 170 6.62 -8.18 -6.26
CA ALA A 170 7.71 -7.75 -5.40
C ALA A 170 8.33 -6.44 -5.90
N PHE A 171 8.82 -5.65 -4.95
CA PHE A 171 9.44 -4.36 -5.16
C PHE A 171 10.79 -4.37 -4.45
N GLY A 172 11.86 -4.02 -5.14
CA GLY A 172 13.19 -4.00 -4.54
C GLY A 172 14.11 -3.01 -5.23
N GLY A 173 15.28 -2.78 -4.63
CA GLY A 173 16.24 -1.84 -5.20
C GLY A 173 16.93 -2.39 -6.46
N PRO A 174 17.52 -1.50 -7.28
CA PRO A 174 18.36 -1.90 -8.40
C PRO A 174 19.58 -2.76 -8.01
N ALA A 175 20.03 -2.73 -6.75
CA ALA A 175 21.19 -3.49 -6.28
C ALA A 175 20.96 -5.02 -6.20
N LEU A 176 19.71 -5.49 -6.19
CA LEU A 176 19.44 -6.93 -6.19
C LEU A 176 19.82 -7.54 -7.54
N ALA A 177 20.73 -8.53 -7.53
CA ALA A 177 21.17 -9.19 -8.76
C ALA A 177 20.01 -9.90 -9.46
N GLU A 178 19.17 -10.61 -8.68
CA GLU A 178 18.08 -11.44 -9.19
C GLU A 178 16.74 -11.07 -8.54
N PRO A 179 15.62 -11.30 -9.25
CA PRO A 179 14.30 -11.24 -8.65
C PRO A 179 14.17 -12.21 -7.46
N PRO A 180 13.35 -11.89 -6.44
CA PRO A 180 13.09 -12.80 -5.34
C PRO A 180 12.37 -14.07 -5.81
N ASP A 181 12.73 -15.20 -5.22
CA ASP A 181 12.08 -16.49 -5.48
C ASP A 181 10.55 -16.42 -5.27
N GLY A 182 9.82 -16.96 -6.24
CA GLY A 182 8.35 -17.03 -6.21
C GLY A 182 7.64 -15.70 -6.51
N SER A 183 8.35 -14.67 -6.96
CA SER A 183 7.73 -13.48 -7.54
C SER A 183 7.44 -13.67 -9.02
N GLU A 184 6.21 -13.37 -9.44
CA GLU A 184 5.81 -13.36 -10.84
C GLU A 184 6.22 -12.05 -11.51
N ILE A 185 6.11 -10.94 -10.74
CA ILE A 185 6.47 -9.60 -11.19
C ILE A 185 7.42 -8.98 -10.18
N TYR A 186 8.59 -8.55 -10.67
CA TYR A 186 9.58 -7.83 -9.87
C TYR A 186 9.82 -6.43 -10.42
N LEU A 187 9.47 -5.42 -9.61
CA LEU A 187 9.63 -4.02 -9.94
C LEU A 187 10.86 -3.45 -9.23
N ARG A 188 11.83 -2.97 -10.03
CA ARG A 188 13.01 -2.28 -9.51
C ARG A 188 12.68 -0.82 -9.24
N VAL A 189 12.73 -0.41 -7.98
CA VAL A 189 12.33 0.94 -7.54
C VAL A 189 13.53 1.63 -6.89
N ALA A 190 13.73 2.91 -7.21
CA ALA A 190 14.72 3.75 -6.53
C ALA A 190 14.14 4.29 -5.20
N PRO A 191 14.97 4.61 -4.20
CA PRO A 191 16.44 4.50 -4.14
C PRO A 191 16.93 3.05 -4.01
N SER A 192 18.26 2.85 -4.08
CA SER A 192 18.84 1.52 -3.88
C SER A 192 18.48 0.95 -2.51
N SER A 193 18.02 -0.29 -2.50
CA SER A 193 17.65 -1.09 -1.33
C SER A 193 18.05 -2.53 -1.59
N GLU A 194 18.53 -3.22 -0.56
CA GLU A 194 18.77 -4.68 -0.59
C GLU A 194 17.52 -5.46 -0.16
N GLU A 195 16.52 -4.75 0.35
CA GLU A 195 15.30 -5.38 0.85
C GLU A 195 14.22 -5.48 -0.23
N VAL A 196 13.41 -6.52 -0.08
CA VAL A 196 12.29 -6.85 -0.96
C VAL A 196 10.99 -6.59 -0.23
N LEU A 197 10.16 -5.74 -0.83
CA LEU A 197 8.83 -5.42 -0.34
C LEU A 197 7.76 -6.07 -1.23
N GLY A 198 6.60 -6.41 -0.65
CA GLY A 198 5.44 -6.88 -1.40
C GLY A 198 4.27 -5.90 -1.31
N GLY A 199 3.18 -6.19 -2.02
CA GLY A 199 1.99 -5.32 -2.01
C GLY A 199 1.38 -5.10 -0.62
N THR A 200 1.49 -6.08 0.29
CA THR A 200 0.97 -5.92 1.67
C THR A 200 1.79 -4.91 2.49
N HIS A 201 3.09 -4.77 2.19
CA HIS A 201 3.93 -3.76 2.81
C HIS A 201 3.55 -2.35 2.32
N LEU A 202 3.29 -2.19 1.02
CA LEU A 202 2.84 -0.92 0.46
C LEU A 202 1.51 -0.47 1.06
N GLU A 203 0.57 -1.40 1.24
CA GLU A 203 -0.71 -1.10 1.89
C GLU A 203 -0.52 -0.75 3.38
N THR A 204 0.39 -1.39 4.10
CA THR A 204 0.71 -1.03 5.49
C THR A 204 1.19 0.42 5.58
N VAL A 205 2.04 0.85 4.65
CA VAL A 205 2.51 2.23 4.53
C VAL A 205 1.36 3.19 4.20
N ALA A 206 0.48 2.81 3.26
CA ALA A 206 -0.71 3.60 2.92
C ALA A 206 -1.66 3.78 4.11
N ALA A 207 -1.89 2.72 4.87
CA ALA A 207 -2.72 2.75 6.07
C ALA A 207 -2.11 3.66 7.15
N ALA A 208 -0.79 3.56 7.37
CA ALA A 208 -0.08 4.45 8.29
C ALA A 208 -0.15 5.92 7.84
N ALA A 209 0.00 6.21 6.55
CA ALA A 209 -0.16 7.57 6.03
C ALA A 209 -1.59 8.11 6.22
N SER A 210 -2.60 7.25 6.09
CA SER A 210 -4.00 7.59 6.36
C SER A 210 -4.26 7.82 7.85
N PHE A 211 -3.62 7.03 8.71
CA PHE A 211 -3.70 7.16 10.17
C PHE A 211 -3.11 8.48 10.68
N VAL A 212 -1.93 8.88 10.21
CA VAL A 212 -1.33 10.17 10.58
C VAL A 212 -2.25 11.34 10.21
N GLN A 213 -2.98 11.21 9.10
CA GLN A 213 -3.90 12.23 8.58
C GLN A 213 -5.35 12.07 9.03
N LEU A 214 -5.63 11.18 10.00
CA LEU A 214 -7.00 10.95 10.45
C LEU A 214 -7.60 12.20 11.08
N SER A 215 -8.92 12.30 11.02
CA SER A 215 -9.69 13.37 11.67
C SER A 215 -10.56 12.81 12.78
N ILE A 216 -10.58 13.49 13.92
CA ILE A 216 -11.45 13.20 15.06
C ILE A 216 -12.39 14.39 15.20
N ASP A 217 -13.69 14.14 15.17
CA ASP A 217 -14.72 15.19 15.21
C ASP A 217 -14.50 16.30 14.14
N GLY A 218 -14.09 15.88 12.94
CA GLY A 218 -13.78 16.80 11.83
C GLY A 218 -12.45 17.55 11.94
N VAL A 219 -11.71 17.40 13.06
CA VAL A 219 -10.40 18.03 13.25
C VAL A 219 -9.30 17.04 12.86
N GLN A 220 -8.50 17.41 11.85
CA GLN A 220 -7.36 16.61 11.41
C GLN A 220 -6.22 16.68 12.43
N LEU A 221 -5.69 15.51 12.83
CA LEU A 221 -4.60 15.44 13.83
C LEU A 221 -3.26 15.96 13.30
N CYS A 222 -2.93 15.65 12.05
CA CYS A 222 -1.72 16.14 11.39
C CYS A 222 -2.03 16.52 9.94
N THR A 223 -1.64 17.73 9.55
CA THR A 223 -1.70 18.16 8.16
C THR A 223 -0.35 17.93 7.50
N VAL A 224 -0.27 16.90 6.67
CA VAL A 224 0.91 16.65 5.84
C VAL A 224 0.84 17.54 4.60
N LYS A 225 1.72 18.54 4.51
CA LYS A 225 1.89 19.35 3.30
C LYS A 225 3.05 18.78 2.48
N SER A 226 2.73 18.26 1.30
CA SER A 226 3.74 17.91 0.31
C SER A 226 4.11 19.15 -0.48
N GLU A 227 5.33 19.67 -0.27
CA GLU A 227 5.91 20.63 -1.19
C GLU A 227 6.64 19.89 -2.31
N ARG A 228 6.25 20.13 -3.57
CA ARG A 228 7.04 19.62 -4.70
C ARG A 228 8.42 20.23 -4.62
N SER A 229 9.46 19.40 -4.62
CA SER A 229 10.83 19.90 -4.67
C SER A 229 11.00 20.82 -5.89
N LEU A 230 11.81 21.88 -5.74
CA LEU A 230 12.15 22.77 -6.85
C LEU A 230 12.68 22.00 -8.06
N VAL A 231 13.42 20.91 -7.81
CA VAL A 231 13.89 19.98 -8.84
C VAL A 231 12.75 19.28 -9.56
N ALA A 232 11.71 18.82 -8.86
CA ALA A 232 10.53 18.23 -9.49
C ALA A 232 9.74 19.28 -10.30
N ARG A 233 9.62 20.51 -9.80
CA ARG A 233 9.01 21.63 -10.53
C ARG A 233 9.79 21.97 -11.81
N LEU A 234 11.12 22.07 -11.72
CA LEU A 234 12.01 22.31 -12.85
C LEU A 234 12.00 21.15 -13.84
N ARG A 235 11.98 19.90 -13.36
CA ARG A 235 11.90 18.71 -14.21
C ARG A 235 10.56 18.62 -14.93
N ASP A 236 9.42 18.92 -14.29
CA ASP A 236 8.12 18.98 -14.96
C ASP A 236 8.05 20.13 -15.99
N LEU A 237 8.71 21.27 -15.71
CA LEU A 237 8.89 22.35 -16.69
C LEU A 237 9.73 21.92 -17.89
N LEU A 238 10.76 21.08 -17.68
CA LEU A 238 11.64 20.57 -18.73
C LEU A 238 11.09 19.32 -19.44
N LYS A 239 10.22 18.50 -18.81
CA LYS A 239 9.68 17.22 -19.32
C LYS A 239 8.40 17.34 -20.16
N LYS A 240 8.05 18.51 -20.71
CA LYS A 240 7.06 18.58 -21.80
C LYS A 240 7.62 17.95 -23.11
N ARG A 241 7.78 16.61 -23.16
CA ARG A 241 7.78 15.67 -24.33
C ARG A 241 8.37 14.28 -23.94
N PRO A 242 8.03 13.17 -24.64
CA PRO A 242 7.08 12.14 -24.20
C PRO A 242 7.71 10.86 -23.58
N GLY A 243 6.85 10.11 -22.88
CA GLY A 243 6.87 8.63 -22.79
C GLY A 243 7.93 7.99 -21.88
N ALA A 244 7.52 7.51 -20.70
CA ALA A 244 8.31 6.53 -19.96
C ALA A 244 8.13 5.16 -20.62
N THR A 245 9.22 4.54 -21.07
CA THR A 245 9.23 3.21 -21.67
C THR A 245 9.14 2.15 -20.58
N MET A 246 8.11 1.31 -20.64
CA MET A 246 8.02 0.05 -19.92
C MET A 246 8.97 -0.93 -20.62
N VAL A 247 9.92 -1.52 -19.88
CA VAL A 247 10.77 -2.60 -20.43
C VAL A 247 10.02 -3.90 -20.21
N GLU A 248 9.30 -4.35 -21.23
CA GLU A 248 8.83 -5.74 -21.31
C GLU A 248 10.01 -6.66 -21.62
N ARG A 249 10.17 -7.72 -20.82
CA ARG A 249 10.93 -8.88 -21.27
C ARG A 249 9.98 -9.79 -22.04
N SER A 250 10.08 -9.75 -23.36
CA SER A 250 9.66 -10.85 -24.23
C SER A 250 10.51 -12.07 -23.88
N GLY A 251 9.91 -13.05 -23.19
CA GLY A 251 10.48 -14.39 -23.11
C GLY A 251 10.38 -15.05 -24.49
N SER A 252 11.46 -15.02 -25.26
CA SER A 252 11.62 -15.88 -26.42
C SER A 252 11.90 -17.30 -25.93
N ALA A 253 10.89 -18.16 -26.05
CA ALA A 253 11.05 -19.60 -26.06
C ALA A 253 11.28 -20.06 -27.51
N SER A 254 12.47 -20.64 -27.76
CA SER A 254 12.91 -21.45 -28.93
C SER A 254 14.45 -21.33 -28.93
N GLU A 255 15.27 -22.36 -28.70
CA GLU A 255 15.54 -23.64 -29.38
C GLU A 255 16.78 -24.21 -28.63
N GLU A 256 17.09 -25.50 -28.43
CA GLU A 256 16.72 -26.81 -29.02
C GLU A 256 16.59 -27.86 -27.91
#